data_AF-A0A535YLD3-F1
#
_entry.id   AF-A0A535YLD3-F1
#
_cell.length_a   1.000
_cell.length_b   1.000
_cell.length_c   1.000
_cell.angle_alpha   90.00
_cell.angle_beta   90.00
_cell.angle_gamma   90.00
#
_symmetry.space_group_name_H-M   'P 1'
#
loop_
_entity.id
_entity.type
_entity.pdbx_description
1 polymer ?
#
loop_
_entity_poly.entity_id
_entity_poly.type
_entity_poly.pdbx_seq_one_letter_code
_entity_poly.pdbx_strand_id
1 'polypeptide(L)' 'LLKYAQSRDTPLLETLEALAAARWIRRGAARQLGIHINSMTYRVERIEALTGLQLDDPETRVAISIALRARTMLGM' A
#
# COMPACT_ATOMS: atom_id res chain seq x y z
N LEU A 1 24.00 -2.63 -0.66
CA LEU A 1 22.99 -1.55 -0.61
C LEU A 1 22.34 -1.46 -1.99
N LEU A 2 21.23 -2.17 -2.19
CA LEU A 2 20.65 -2.46 -3.49
C LEU A 2 20.12 -1.18 -4.18
N LYS A 3 20.89 -0.68 -5.13
CA LYS A 3 20.42 0.16 -6.24
C LYS A 3 19.61 -0.72 -7.21
N TYR A 4 18.29 -0.73 -7.08
CA TYR A 4 17.31 -1.20 -8.08
C TYR A 4 15.93 -0.78 -7.51
N ALA A 5 15.10 0.06 -8.12
CA ALA A 5 14.94 0.44 -9.50
C ALA A 5 14.53 1.92 -9.58
N GLN A 6 15.22 2.66 -10.46
CA GLN A 6 14.69 3.88 -11.04
C GLN A 6 13.41 3.54 -11.83
N SER A 7 12.39 4.40 -11.71
CA SER A 7 11.38 4.65 -12.75
C SER A 7 10.68 3.44 -13.39
N ARG A 8 10.12 2.53 -12.59
CA ARG A 8 8.90 1.82 -12.97
C ARG A 8 7.84 2.27 -11.99
N ASP A 9 6.68 2.70 -12.50
CA ASP A 9 5.46 2.94 -11.72
C ASP A 9 5.38 1.88 -10.62
N THR A 10 5.77 2.27 -9.40
CA THR A 10 5.60 1.37 -8.26
C THR A 10 4.11 1.39 -8.04
N PRO A 11 3.38 0.28 -8.24
CA PRO A 11 1.94 0.30 -8.14
C PRO A 11 1.56 0.52 -6.67
N LEU A 12 1.44 1.79 -6.29
CA LEU A 12 1.09 2.22 -4.93
C LEU A 12 -0.34 1.81 -4.60
N LEU A 13 -1.20 1.73 -5.62
CA LEU A 13 -2.55 1.19 -5.48
C LEU A 13 -2.54 -0.29 -5.10
N GLU A 14 -1.74 -1.13 -5.79
CA GLU A 14 -1.56 -2.55 -5.44
C GLU A 14 -1.02 -2.71 -4.00
N THR A 15 -0.21 -1.75 -3.55
CA THR A 15 0.30 -1.73 -2.17
C THR A 15 -0.83 -1.48 -1.17
N LEU A 16 -1.73 -0.52 -1.44
CA LEU A 16 -2.91 -0.27 -0.60
C LEU A 16 -3.88 -1.46 -0.62
N GLU A 17 -4.08 -2.09 -1.77
CA GLU A 17 -4.90 -3.31 -1.91
C GLU A 17 -4.34 -4.46 -1.07
N ALA A 18 -3.04 -4.72 -1.14
CA ALA A 18 -2.39 -5.75 -0.33
C ALA A 18 -2.42 -5.43 1.17
N LEU A 19 -2.25 -4.16 1.55
CA LEU A 19 -2.37 -3.73 2.94
C LEU A 19 -3.77 -3.97 3.47
N ALA A 20 -4.81 -3.55 2.74
CA ALA A 20 -6.21 -3.78 3.13
C ALA A 20 -6.51 -5.29 3.25
N ALA A 21 -6.07 -6.10 2.28
CA ALA A 21 -6.25 -7.55 2.30
C ALA A 21 -5.51 -8.24 3.46
N ALA A 22 -4.35 -7.70 3.87
CA ALA A 22 -3.56 -8.21 4.98
C ALA A 22 -3.93 -7.59 6.34
N ARG A 23 -5.11 -6.97 6.49
CA ARG A 23 -5.56 -6.29 7.72
C ARG A 23 -4.55 -5.27 8.23
N TRP A 24 -3.92 -4.56 7.30
CA TRP A 24 -2.89 -3.54 7.55
C TRP A 24 -1.60 -4.07 8.19
N ILE A 25 -1.38 -5.38 8.15
CA ILE A 25 -0.12 -6.01 8.58
C ILE A 25 0.91 -5.93 7.45
N ARG A 26 1.86 -5.00 7.55
CA ARG A 26 2.91 -4.77 6.52
C ARG A 26 3.66 -6.04 6.14
N ARG A 27 4.01 -6.90 7.10
CA ARG A 27 4.66 -8.20 6.82
C ARG A 27 3.77 -9.17 6.02
N GLY A 28 2.47 -9.17 6.30
CA GLY A 28 1.49 -9.97 5.55
C GLY A 28 1.36 -9.47 4.11
N ALA A 29 1.20 -8.16 3.94
CA ALA A 29 1.12 -7.53 2.63
C ALA A 29 2.42 -7.73 1.81
N ALA A 30 3.59 -7.60 2.45
CA ALA A 30 4.89 -7.82 1.80
C ALA A 30 5.01 -9.26 1.28
N ARG A 31 4.56 -10.25 2.07
CA ARG A 31 4.50 -11.65 1.66
C ARG A 31 3.54 -11.86 0.49
N GLN A 32 2.36 -11.23 0.52
CA GLN A 32 1.39 -11.32 -0.59
C GLN A 32 1.95 -10.77 -1.90
N LEU A 33 2.69 -9.65 -1.85
CA LEU A 33 3.31 -9.04 -3.03
C LEU A 33 4.66 -9.65 -3.42
N GLY A 34 5.17 -10.64 -2.67
CA GLY A 34 6.49 -11.23 -2.93
C GLY A 34 7.66 -10.26 -2.79
N ILE A 35 7.52 -9.20 -1.98
CA ILE A 35 8.56 -8.19 -1.77
C ILE A 35 9.14 -8.24 -0.35
N HIS A 36 10.33 -7.69 -0.19
CA HIS A 36 10.96 -7.56 1.11
C HIS A 36 10.22 -6.54 2.00
N ILE A 37 10.23 -6.75 3.32
CA ILE A 37 9.57 -5.84 4.28
C ILE A 37 10.08 -4.40 4.18
N ASN A 38 11.38 -4.20 3.95
CA ASN A 38 11.93 -2.84 3.76
C ASN A 38 11.36 -2.16 2.51
N SER A 39 11.11 -2.91 1.44
CA SER A 39 10.46 -2.39 0.24
C SER A 39 9.00 -2.01 0.51
N MET A 40 8.28 -2.81 1.30
CA MET A 40 6.93 -2.47 1.76
C MET A 40 6.93 -1.19 2.62
N THR A 41 7.85 -1.08 3.58
CA THR A 41 7.99 0.13 4.40
C THR A 41 8.23 1.37 3.54
N TYR A 42 9.18 1.31 2.60
CA TYR A 42 9.43 2.42 1.67
C TYR A 42 8.19 2.79 0.84
N ARG A 43 7.40 1.81 0.38
CA ARG A 43 6.17 2.08 -0.36
C ARG A 43 5.10 2.76 0.51
N VAL A 44 4.95 2.34 1.77
CA VAL A 44 4.05 2.99 2.74
C VAL A 44 4.46 4.44 2.96
N GLU A 45 5.73 4.69 3.29
CA GLU A 45 6.26 6.05 3.48
C GLU A 45 6.06 6.92 2.25
N ARG A 46 6.25 6.35 1.05
CA ARG A 46 6.02 7.04 -0.21
C ARG A 46 4.53 7.37 -0.45
N ILE A 47 3.60 6.51 -0.06
CA ILE A 47 2.16 6.80 -0.15
C ILE A 47 1.80 7.95 0.79
N GLU A 48 2.26 7.89 2.04
CA GLU A 48 2.04 8.93 3.03
C GLU A 48 2.61 10.28 2.55
N ALA A 49 3.83 10.29 2.00
CA ALA A 49 4.44 11.49 1.44
C ALA A 49 3.69 12.07 0.22
N LEU A 50 3.14 11.23 -0.66
CA LEU A 50 2.44 11.70 -1.86
C LEU A 50 1.00 12.15 -1.58
N THR A 51 0.35 11.57 -0.57
CA THR A 51 -1.08 11.79 -0.28
C THR A 51 -1.32 12.70 0.91
N GLY A 52 -0.31 12.89 1.78
CA GLY A 52 -0.48 13.55 3.07
C GLY A 52 -1.25 12.73 4.11
N LEU A 53 -1.62 11.48 3.78
CA LEU A 53 -2.35 10.59 4.68
C LEU A 53 -1.41 9.91 5.69
N GLN A 54 -1.98 9.43 6.80
CA GLN A 54 -1.29 8.62 7.80
C GLN A 54 -1.83 7.18 7.75
N LEU A 55 -1.04 6.23 7.23
CA LEU A 55 -1.50 4.84 7.03
C LEU A 55 -1.42 4.01 8.32
N ASP A 56 -1.00 4.59 9.44
CA ASP A 56 -1.13 4.02 10.78
C ASP A 56 -2.40 4.46 11.52
N ASP A 57 -3.01 5.58 11.11
CA ASP A 57 -4.28 6.07 11.63
C ASP A 57 -5.46 5.12 11.26
N PRO A 58 -6.23 4.62 12.25
CA PRO A 58 -7.35 3.74 12.00
C PRO A 58 -8.44 4.33 11.10
N GLU A 59 -8.73 5.63 11.19
CA GLU A 59 -9.79 6.26 10.39
C GLU A 59 -9.39 6.30 8.91
N THR A 60 -8.15 6.69 8.63
CA THR A 60 -7.54 6.66 7.30
C THR A 60 -7.59 5.26 6.69
N ARG A 61 -7.26 4.24 7.48
CA ARG A 61 -7.33 2.83 7.03
C ARG A 61 -8.74 2.40 6.66
N VAL A 62 -9.75 2.80 7.44
CA VAL A 62 -11.15 2.52 7.13
C VAL A 62 -11.57 3.22 5.84
N ALA A 63 -11.26 4.52 5.71
CA ALA A 63 -11.59 5.30 4.52
C ALA A 63 -10.99 4.69 3.24
N ILE A 64 -9.71 4.32 3.27
CA ILE A 64 -9.04 3.67 2.13
C ILE A 64 -9.68 2.31 1.83
N SER A 65 -9.95 1.49 2.85
CA SER A 65 -10.56 0.16 2.65
C SER A 65 -11.92 0.26 1.97
N ILE A 66 -12.74 1.26 2.35
CA ILE A 66 -14.02 1.55 1.71
C ILE A 66 -13.82 2.02 0.27
N ALA A 67 -12.91 2.96 0.04
CA ALA A 67 -12.63 3.49 -1.29
C ALA A 67 -12.17 2.39 -2.26
N LEU A 68 -11.26 1.51 -1.82
CA LEU A 68 -10.82 0.36 -2.61
C LEU A 68 -11.96 -0.59 -2.93
N ARG A 69 -12.84 -0.88 -1.96
CA ARG A 69 -13.99 -1.75 -2.19
C ARG A 69 -15.00 -1.12 -3.17
N ALA A 70 -15.27 0.16 -3.02
CA ALA A 70 -16.13 0.92 -3.94
C ALA A 70 -15.56 0.90 -5.36
N ARG A 71 -14.24 1.12 -5.51
CA ARG A 71 -13.53 1.02 -6.78
C ARG A 71 -13.76 -0.34 -7.46
N THR A 72 -13.59 -1.44 -6.73
CA THR A 72 -13.86 -2.79 -7.25
C THR A 72 -15.32 -2.98 -7.67
N MET A 73 -16.28 -2.49 -6.88
CA MET A 73 -17.71 -2.60 -7.19
C MET A 73 -18.12 -1.80 -8.43
N LEU A 74 -17.44 -0.68 -8.68
CA LEU A 74 -17.66 0.19 -9.82
C LEU A 74 -16.88 -0.23 -11.08
N GLY A 75 -16.04 -1.27 -10.99
CA GLY A 75 -15.25 -1.78 -12.13
C GLY A 75 -14.11 -0.86 -12.57
N MET A 76 -13.59 -0.03 -11.65
CA MET A 76 -12.49 0.91 -11.89
C MET A 76 -11.11 0.33 -11.56
#